data_AF-A0A6A7LQU0-F1
#
_entry.id   AF-A0A6A7LQU0-F1
#
_cell.length_a   1.000
_cell.length_b   1.000
_cell.length_c   1.000
_cell.angle_alpha   90.00
_cell.angle_beta   90.00
_cell.angle_gamma   90.00
#
_symmetry.space_group_name_H-M   'P 1'
#
loop_
_entity.id
_entity.type
_entity.pdbx_description
1 polymer ?
#
loop_
_entity_poly.entity_id
_entity_poly.type
_entity_poly.pdbx_seq_one_letter_code
_entity_poly.pdbx_strand_id
1 'polypeptide(L)'
;MAGQPEENGELEWDRTVAVEFTLVAGETVSVRDALDEPATEESVRRYAEQLIREIGTDTVRTFAYWWEGEFYVDAVRLRDVAAVSVSTISAEDESDEWEE
;
A
#
# COMPACT_ATOMS: atom_id res chain seq x y z
N MET A 1 17.30 -16.64 -28.92
CA MET A 1 18.12 -15.66 -28.18
C MET A 1 17.25 -15.18 -27.03
N ALA A 2 17.69 -15.43 -25.80
CA ALA A 2 17.02 -14.96 -24.60
C ALA A 2 17.30 -13.47 -24.44
N GLY A 3 16.25 -12.66 -24.26
CA GLY A 3 16.35 -11.33 -23.68
C GLY A 3 15.66 -11.39 -22.33
N GLN A 4 16.44 -11.39 -21.26
CA GLN A 4 15.92 -11.23 -19.91
C GLN A 4 15.46 -9.76 -19.76
N PRO A 5 14.23 -9.47 -19.29
CA PRO A 5 13.92 -8.16 -18.75
C PRO A 5 14.40 -8.13 -17.30
N GLU A 6 15.69 -7.89 -17.10
CA GLU A 6 16.26 -7.52 -15.81
C GLU A 6 16.16 -5.99 -15.67
N GLU A 7 14.97 -5.41 -15.43
CA GLU A 7 14.84 -3.95 -15.15
C GLU A 7 13.43 -3.46 -14.70
N ASN A 8 12.58 -4.29 -14.08
CA ASN A 8 11.19 -3.88 -13.75
C ASN A 8 10.83 -3.91 -12.25
N GLY A 9 11.80 -4.04 -11.33
CA GLY A 9 11.51 -4.05 -9.88
C GLY A 9 11.61 -2.67 -9.22
N GLU A 10 12.59 -1.86 -9.60
CA GLU A 10 12.95 -0.64 -8.86
C GLU A 10 11.97 0.53 -9.07
N LEU A 11 11.34 0.62 -10.25
CA LEU A 11 10.45 1.75 -10.59
C LEU A 11 9.06 1.67 -9.92
N GLU A 12 8.64 0.49 -9.46
CA GLU A 12 7.33 0.32 -8.82
C GLU A 12 7.36 0.80 -7.36
N TRP A 13 8.49 0.64 -6.64
CA TRP A 13 8.62 1.07 -5.25
C TRP A 13 8.54 2.59 -5.08
N ASP A 14 9.10 3.36 -6.02
CA ASP A 14 9.07 4.84 -6.00
C ASP A 14 7.64 5.43 -6.02
N ARG A 15 6.65 4.63 -6.40
CA ARG A 15 5.22 5.02 -6.44
C ARG A 15 4.37 4.23 -5.47
N THR A 16 4.94 3.27 -4.76
CA THR A 16 4.19 2.38 -3.87
C THR A 16 4.13 2.96 -2.47
N VAL A 17 2.94 2.94 -1.89
CA VAL A 17 2.70 3.30 -0.49
C VAL A 17 2.19 2.09 0.27
N ALA A 18 2.54 2.02 1.56
CA ALA A 18 1.91 1.12 2.50
C ALA A 18 0.71 1.84 3.13
N VAL A 19 -0.43 1.18 3.12
CA VAL A 19 -1.67 1.67 3.73
C VAL A 19 -2.11 0.70 4.80
N GLU A 20 -2.27 1.20 6.02
CA GLU A 20 -2.75 0.40 7.14
C GLU A 20 -4.16 0.87 7.55
N PHE A 21 -5.10 -0.07 7.55
CA PHE A 21 -6.48 0.15 7.98
C PHE A 21 -6.71 -0.49 9.33
N THR A 22 -7.10 0.30 10.34
CA THR A 22 -7.62 -0.23 11.60
C THR A 22 -9.13 -0.31 11.51
N LEU A 23 -9.68 -1.52 11.62
CA LEU A 23 -11.12 -1.77 11.58
C LEU A 23 -11.78 -1.49 12.94
N VAL A 24 -13.09 -1.24 12.95
CA VAL A 24 -13.85 -1.03 14.20
C VAL A 24 -13.82 -2.28 15.11
N ALA A 25 -13.61 -3.46 14.53
CA ALA A 25 -13.42 -4.72 15.26
C ALA A 25 -12.07 -4.79 16.01
N GLY A 26 -11.15 -3.86 15.74
CA GLY A 26 -9.81 -3.81 16.31
C GLY A 26 -8.74 -4.55 15.49
N GLU A 27 -9.13 -5.17 14.37
CA GLU A 27 -8.20 -5.81 13.43
C GLU A 27 -7.51 -4.76 12.55
N THR A 28 -6.26 -5.03 12.20
CA THR A 28 -5.47 -4.18 11.31
C THR A 28 -5.23 -4.91 9.99
N VAL A 29 -5.44 -4.22 8.87
CA VAL A 29 -5.19 -4.73 7.51
C VAL A 29 -4.17 -3.82 6.84
N SER A 30 -3.01 -4.38 6.49
CA SER A 30 -1.94 -3.68 5.80
C SER A 30 -1.92 -4.07 4.33
N VAL A 31 -2.03 -3.09 3.44
CA VAL A 31 -2.04 -3.28 1.99
C VAL A 31 -1.00 -2.40 1.33
N ARG A 32 -0.61 -2.76 0.10
CA ARG A 32 0.17 -1.89 -0.77
C ARG A 32 -0.72 -1.33 -1.87
N ASP A 33 -0.53 -0.05 -2.18
CA ASP A 33 -1.20 0.62 -3.29
C ASP A 33 -0.18 1.42 -4.10
N ALA A 34 -0.45 1.59 -5.40
CA ALA A 34 0.41 2.32 -6.31
C ALA A 34 -0.21 3.69 -6.62
N LEU A 35 0.59 4.75 -6.44
CA LEU A 35 0.21 6.11 -6.81
C LEU A 35 0.43 6.36 -8.31
N ASP A 36 -0.38 7.26 -8.88
CA ASP A 36 -0.22 7.72 -10.27
C ASP A 36 1.06 8.56 -10.49
N GLU A 37 1.59 9.13 -9.40
CA GLU A 37 2.77 9.99 -9.34
C GLU A 37 3.76 9.47 -8.28
N PRO A 38 5.06 9.86 -8.31
CA PRO A 38 6.02 9.44 -7.29
C PRO A 38 5.53 9.71 -5.85
N ALA A 39 5.88 8.83 -4.92
CA ALA A 39 5.45 8.86 -3.53
C ALA A 39 6.16 9.97 -2.70
N THR A 40 5.99 11.22 -3.13
CA THR A 40 6.47 12.40 -2.40
C THR A 40 5.54 12.74 -1.24
N GLU A 41 6.00 13.55 -0.28
CA GLU A 41 5.16 14.00 0.85
C GLU A 41 3.83 14.62 0.40
N GLU A 42 3.84 15.45 -0.65
CA GLU A 42 2.64 16.09 -1.16
C GLU A 42 1.66 15.08 -1.78
N SER A 43 2.17 14.15 -2.57
CA SER A 43 1.41 13.10 -3.24
C SER A 43 0.76 12.16 -2.22
N VAL A 44 1.54 11.72 -1.22
CA VAL A 44 1.07 10.88 -0.12
C VAL A 44 0.02 11.61 0.72
N ARG A 45 0.23 12.89 1.05
CA ARG A 45 -0.75 13.71 1.76
C ARG A 45 -2.07 13.80 0.99
N ARG A 46 -2.01 14.10 -0.31
CA ARG A 46 -3.20 14.20 -1.17
C ARG A 46 -3.95 12.86 -1.24
N TYR A 47 -3.22 11.76 -1.37
CA TYR A 47 -3.78 10.42 -1.36
C TYR A 47 -4.49 10.11 -0.03
N ALA A 48 -3.84 10.38 1.10
CA ALA A 48 -4.41 10.18 2.43
C ALA A 48 -5.67 11.03 2.65
N GLU A 49 -5.65 12.30 2.24
CA GLU A 49 -6.82 13.18 2.32
C GLU A 49 -8.01 12.69 1.48
N GLN A 50 -7.75 12.12 0.31
CA GLN A 50 -8.79 11.51 -0.51
C GLN A 50 -9.37 10.27 0.17
N LEU A 51 -8.51 9.36 0.62
CA LEU A 51 -8.91 8.12 1.29
C LEU A 51 -9.74 8.40 2.55
N ILE A 52 -9.34 9.39 3.36
CA ILE A 52 -10.08 9.80 4.56
C ILE A 52 -11.50 10.28 4.23
N ARG A 53 -11.72 10.93 3.08
CA ARG A 53 -13.08 11.36 2.67
C ARG A 53 -13.99 10.20 2.29
N GLU A 54 -13.42 9.05 1.95
CA GLU A 54 -14.16 7.84 1.60
C GLU A 54 -14.48 6.97 2.83
N ILE A 55 -13.75 7.14 3.93
CA ILE A 55 -13.99 6.42 5.19
C ILE A 55 -15.42 6.67 5.68
N GLY A 56 -16.08 5.61 6.14
CA GLY A 56 -17.47 5.66 6.59
C GLY A 56 -18.50 5.49 5.47
N THR A 57 -18.09 5.47 4.20
CA THR A 57 -18.99 5.18 3.09
C THR A 57 -19.26 3.68 2.96
N ASP A 58 -20.45 3.29 2.48
CA ASP A 58 -20.80 1.90 2.20
C ASP A 58 -20.18 1.41 0.88
N THR A 59 -18.86 1.50 0.79
CA THR A 59 -18.05 1.15 -0.37
C THR A 59 -17.03 0.10 0.02
N VAL A 60 -16.69 -0.78 -0.94
CA VAL A 60 -15.57 -1.71 -0.81
C VAL A 60 -14.45 -1.22 -1.70
N ARG A 61 -13.26 -1.06 -1.14
CA ARG A 61 -12.05 -0.76 -1.90
C ARG A 61 -11.20 -2.03 -2.00
N THR A 62 -10.72 -2.33 -3.20
CA THR A 62 -9.92 -3.52 -3.50
C THR A 62 -8.50 -3.12 -3.88
N PHE A 63 -7.52 -3.85 -3.38
CA PHE A 63 -6.10 -3.63 -3.61
C PHE A 63 -5.52 -4.89 -4.23
N ALA A 64 -4.79 -4.77 -5.34
CA ALA A 64 -4.19 -5.90 -6.03
C ALA A 64 -2.72 -5.60 -6.28
N TYR A 65 -1.83 -6.48 -5.81
CA TYR A 65 -0.40 -6.25 -5.87
C TYR A 65 0.38 -7.57 -5.94
N TRP A 66 1.62 -7.49 -6.42
CA TRP A 66 2.58 -8.59 -6.41
C TRP A 66 3.53 -8.43 -5.22
N TRP A 67 3.80 -9.51 -4.51
CA TRP A 67 4.77 -9.54 -3.40
C TRP A 67 5.44 -10.91 -3.36
N GLU A 68 6.77 -10.94 -3.21
CA GLU A 68 7.57 -12.19 -3.16
C GLU A 68 7.26 -13.21 -4.29
N GLY A 69 6.91 -12.72 -5.48
CA GLY A 69 6.59 -13.55 -6.64
C GLY A 69 5.16 -14.12 -6.67
N GLU A 70 4.32 -13.77 -5.69
CA GLU A 70 2.91 -14.15 -5.60
C GLU A 70 1.98 -12.95 -5.85
N PHE A 71 0.77 -13.23 -6.35
CA PHE A 71 -0.27 -12.22 -6.61
C PHE A 71 -1.31 -12.22 -5.49
N TYR A 72 -1.52 -11.06 -4.86
CA TYR A 72 -2.44 -10.87 -3.76
C TYR A 72 -3.59 -9.94 -4.15
N VAL A 73 -4.75 -10.17 -3.54
CA VAL A 73 -5.93 -9.30 -3.64
C VAL A 73 -6.55 -9.14 -2.27
N ASP A 74 -6.61 -7.89 -1.79
CA ASP A 74 -7.26 -7.51 -0.55
C ASP A 74 -8.50 -6.66 -0.81
N ALA A 75 -9.46 -6.71 0.11
CA ALA A 75 -10.69 -5.92 0.03
C ALA A 75 -11.09 -5.38 1.40
N VAL A 76 -11.27 -4.06 1.49
CA VAL A 76 -11.62 -3.37 2.74
C VAL A 76 -12.96 -2.66 2.58
N ARG A 77 -13.88 -2.90 3.53
CA ARG A 77 -15.14 -2.17 3.64
C ARG A 77 -14.90 -0.85 4.36
N LEU A 78 -15.06 0.26 3.65
CA LEU A 78 -14.69 1.59 4.18
C LEU A 78 -15.58 2.06 5.34
N ARG A 79 -16.81 1.55 5.43
CA ARG A 79 -17.70 1.79 6.58
C ARG A 79 -17.20 1.16 7.89
N ASP A 80 -16.35 0.15 7.79
CA ASP A 80 -15.84 -0.62 8.93
C ASP A 80 -14.43 -0.14 9.34
N VAL A 81 -13.92 0.93 8.72
CA VAL A 81 -12.61 1.53 9.03
C VAL A 81 -12.76 2.58 10.14
N ALA A 82 -11.99 2.42 11.22
CA ALA A 82 -11.93 3.35 12.34
C ALA A 82 -10.75 4.33 12.22
N ALA A 83 -9.62 3.89 11.66
CA ALA A 83 -8.44 4.72 11.42
C ALA A 83 -7.68 4.25 10.18
N VAL A 84 -6.88 5.14 9.60
CA VAL A 84 -5.99 4.86 8.49
C VAL A 84 -4.62 5.50 8.71
N SER A 85 -3.57 4.77 8.34
CA SER A 85 -2.19 5.28 8.24
C SER A 85 -1.67 5.06 6.82
N VAL A 86 -0.93 6.02 6.29
CA VAL A 86 -0.31 5.94 4.96
C VAL A 86 1.16 6.32 5.09
N SER A 87 2.03 5.44 4.60
CA SER A 87 3.48 5.60 4.68
C SER A 87 4.13 5.32 3.32
N THR A 88 5.25 5.97 3.04
CA THR A 88 6.12 5.60 1.92
C THR A 88 6.84 4.30 2.25
N ILE A 89 7.03 3.44 1.25
CA ILE A 89 7.87 2.25 1.42
C ILE A 89 9.31 2.67 1.14
N SER A 90 10.17 2.62 2.15
CA SER A 90 11.61 2.81 1.99
C SER A 90 12.27 1.46 1.72
N ALA A 91 13.30 1.40 0.88
CA ALA A 91 14.09 0.19 0.65
C ALA A 91 14.79 -0.36 1.92
N GLU A 92 14.77 0.38 3.02
CA GLU A 92 15.32 -0.03 4.32
C GLU A 92 14.34 -0.87 5.17
N ASP A 93 13.05 -0.96 4.81
CA ASP A 93 12.05 -1.79 5.50
C ASP A 93 12.24 -3.31 5.23
N GLU A 94 13.16 -3.68 4.33
CA GLU A 94 13.55 -5.08 4.05
C GLU A 94 14.63 -5.62 5.02
N SER A 95 15.08 -4.82 5.99
CA SER A 95 16.29 -5.06 6.79
C SER A 95 16.06 -5.46 8.26
N ASP A 96 14.82 -5.76 8.69
CA ASP A 96 14.52 -6.13 10.09
C ASP A 96 14.18 -7.63 10.21
N GLU A 97 15.12 -8.50 9.86
CA GLU A 97 15.26 -9.83 10.46
C GLU A 97 16.73 -10.26 10.36
N TRP A 98 17.24 -10.96 11.39
CA TRP A 98 18.64 -11.34 11.69
C TRP A 98 19.47 -10.34 12.53
N GLU A 99 19.05 -10.08 13.77
CA GLU A 99 20.02 -9.87 14.86
C GLU A 99 20.69 -11.23 15.19
N GLU A 100 22.01 -11.21 15.38
CA GLU A 100 22.94 -12.34 15.55
C GLU A 100 22.61 -13.36 16.66
#